data_AF-A0A7Y7QTP0-F1
#
_entry.id   AF-A0A7Y7QTP0-F1
#
_cell.length_a   1.000
_cell.length_b   1.000
_cell.length_c   1.000
_cell.angle_alpha   90.00
_cell.angle_beta   90.00
_cell.angle_gamma   90.00
#
_symmetry.space_group_name_H-M   'P 1'
#
loop_
_entity.id
_entity.type
_entity.pdbx_description
1 polymer ?
#
loop_
_entity_poly.entity_id
_entity_poly.type
_entity_poly.pdbx_seq_one_letter_code
_entity_poly.pdbx_strand_id
1 'polypeptide(L)'
;MYRVVCLAIMISGCGKVVGADASELHNTSTVENLTALTGSTIGNAFDESPVAEQADSKNAAINKRAMVALRQNLIGHATLDGEPIIDLVAQGSCASAFVTTKARANVDWSKVGNLAPETIGGRDVTIIGTVDGAKKVAVPSGDIADRVTMGMGLLAENCGATLDAR
;
A
#
# COMPACT_ATOMS: atom_id res chain seq x y z
N MET A 1 -40.13 -26.28 22.99
CA MET A 1 -40.35 -27.21 21.86
C MET A 1 -40.14 -26.44 20.55
N TYR A 2 -39.19 -26.94 19.74
CA TYR A 2 -38.84 -26.69 18.33
C TYR A 2 -38.62 -25.27 17.78
N ARG A 3 -37.38 -25.08 17.27
CA ARG A 3 -36.84 -24.00 16.45
C ARG A 3 -37.37 -24.05 15.02
N VAL A 4 -37.45 -22.91 14.33
CA VAL A 4 -37.06 -22.80 12.91
C VAL A 4 -36.36 -21.45 12.68
N VAL A 5 -35.09 -21.54 12.27
CA VAL A 5 -34.26 -20.45 11.73
C VAL A 5 -34.42 -20.51 10.22
N CYS A 6 -34.79 -19.40 9.58
CA CYS A 6 -34.73 -19.28 8.12
C CYS A 6 -33.70 -18.23 7.74
N LEU A 7 -32.53 -18.75 7.38
CA LEU A 7 -31.43 -18.09 6.69
C LEU A 7 -31.82 -17.94 5.20
N ALA A 8 -31.90 -16.71 4.69
CA ALA A 8 -32.08 -16.47 3.26
C ALA A 8 -30.72 -16.19 2.61
N ILE A 9 -30.09 -17.24 2.09
CA ILE A 9 -28.98 -17.16 1.14
C ILE A 9 -29.59 -17.12 -0.27
N MET A 10 -29.40 -16.03 -1.00
CA MET A 10 -29.71 -15.95 -2.42
C MET A 10 -28.45 -16.29 -3.23
N ILE A 11 -28.31 -17.56 -3.60
CA ILE A 11 -27.40 -18.03 -4.65
C ILE A 11 -28.23 -18.18 -5.94
N SER A 12 -27.85 -17.44 -6.97
CA SER A 12 -28.34 -17.57 -8.35
C SER A 12 -27.17 -17.24 -9.27
N GLY A 13 -26.69 -18.06 -10.20
CA GLY A 13 -27.04 -19.40 -10.64
C GLY A 13 -25.95 -19.86 -11.62
N CYS A 14 -25.75 -21.18 -11.74
CA CYS A 14 -24.83 -21.80 -12.70
C CYS A 14 -25.45 -21.89 -14.10
N GLY A 15 -24.63 -21.75 -15.15
CA GLY A 15 -25.09 -21.86 -16.54
C GLY A 15 -24.01 -22.05 -17.62
N LYS A 16 -23.20 -23.11 -17.48
CA LYS A 16 -22.52 -23.93 -18.52
C LYS A 16 -21.42 -23.38 -19.45
N VAL A 17 -20.50 -24.32 -19.70
CA VAL A 17 -19.22 -24.28 -20.42
C VAL A 17 -19.39 -24.94 -21.79
N VAL A 18 -18.90 -24.31 -22.87
CA VAL A 18 -18.36 -24.86 -24.14
C VAL A 18 -17.63 -23.65 -24.79
N GLY A 19 -16.33 -23.60 -25.01
CA GLY A 19 -15.48 -24.43 -25.87
C GLY A 19 -14.29 -23.54 -26.32
N ALA A 20 -13.18 -24.18 -26.69
CA ALA A 20 -11.90 -23.58 -27.03
C ALA A 20 -11.96 -22.56 -28.20
N ASP A 21 -11.11 -21.52 -28.17
CA ASP A 21 -9.89 -21.46 -28.97
C ASP A 21 -9.13 -20.13 -28.77
N ALA A 22 -7.84 -20.20 -29.07
CA ALA A 22 -6.84 -19.16 -28.88
C ALA A 22 -6.95 -18.02 -29.90
N SER A 23 -6.17 -16.97 -29.58
CA SER A 23 -5.60 -15.94 -30.45
C SER A 23 -6.26 -14.56 -30.48
N GLU A 24 -5.40 -13.62 -30.08
CA GLU A 24 -5.22 -12.29 -30.64
C GLU A 24 -6.36 -11.28 -30.47
N LEU A 25 -6.30 -10.52 -29.36
CA LEU A 25 -6.78 -9.15 -29.41
C LEU A 25 -5.66 -8.22 -29.88
N HIS A 26 -5.88 -7.74 -31.09
CA HIS A 26 -5.09 -6.75 -31.81
C HIS A 26 -4.84 -5.49 -30.97
N ASN A 27 -3.55 -5.16 -30.92
CA ASN A 27 -3.01 -3.86 -30.54
C ASN A 27 -3.61 -2.76 -31.44
N THR A 28 -4.30 -1.78 -30.86
CA THR A 28 -4.78 -0.60 -31.59
C THR A 28 -3.61 0.37 -31.70
N SER A 29 -2.85 0.25 -32.79
CA SER A 29 -1.87 1.24 -33.21
C SER A 29 -2.60 2.29 -34.07
N THR A 30 -2.67 3.52 -33.57
CA THR A 30 -2.90 4.70 -34.43
C THR A 30 -1.60 5.47 -34.46
N VAL A 31 -0.72 5.10 -35.39
CA VAL A 31 0.42 5.92 -35.78
C VAL A 31 0.10 6.48 -37.15
N GLU A 32 -0.25 7.76 -37.18
CA GLU A 32 -0.34 8.51 -38.42
C GLU A 32 1.08 8.70 -39.00
N ASN A 33 1.18 8.25 -40.24
CA ASN A 33 2.29 8.37 -41.16
C ASN A 33 2.53 9.85 -41.52
N LEU A 34 3.78 10.32 -41.48
CA LEU A 34 4.37 10.94 -42.67
C LEU A 34 5.90 11.02 -42.55
N THR A 35 6.54 10.26 -43.43
CA THR A 35 7.96 10.31 -43.75
C THR A 35 8.32 11.67 -44.36
N ALA A 36 9.35 12.32 -43.84
CA ALA A 36 10.16 13.27 -44.60
C ALA A 36 11.64 12.92 -44.41
N LEU A 37 12.24 12.36 -45.47
CA LEU A 37 13.69 12.25 -45.60
C LEU A 37 14.30 13.66 -45.62
N THR A 38 15.36 13.88 -44.83
CA THR A 38 16.64 14.48 -45.28
C THR A 38 17.67 14.49 -44.14
N GLY A 39 18.86 13.95 -44.42
CA GLY A 39 20.13 14.60 -44.07
C GLY A 39 20.69 14.47 -42.65
N SER A 40 21.71 13.62 -42.53
CA SER A 40 23.04 13.96 -41.98
C SER A 40 23.19 14.42 -40.51
N THR A 41 23.85 13.52 -39.76
CA THR A 41 24.87 13.76 -38.71
C THR A 41 24.47 14.49 -37.41
N ILE A 42 25.18 14.05 -36.37
CA ILE A 42 25.40 14.66 -35.04
C ILE A 42 24.56 13.97 -33.95
N GLY A 43 25.29 13.27 -33.07
CA GLY A 43 24.75 12.36 -32.06
C GLY A 43 23.99 13.05 -30.94
N ASN A 44 23.43 12.23 -30.04
CA ASN A 44 23.13 12.63 -28.68
C ASN A 44 22.88 11.41 -27.79
N ALA A 45 23.44 11.53 -26.59
CA ALA A 45 23.07 10.96 -25.30
C ALA A 45 22.16 9.72 -25.30
N PHE A 46 22.67 8.61 -24.75
CA PHE A 46 21.82 7.62 -24.11
C PHE A 46 21.10 8.28 -22.94
N ASP A 47 19.83 8.57 -23.15
CA ASP A 47 18.83 8.99 -22.19
C ASP A 47 18.51 7.77 -21.29
N GLU A 48 19.18 7.66 -20.14
CA GLU A 48 18.56 7.05 -18.97
C GLU A 48 17.45 8.04 -18.54
N SER A 49 16.14 7.77 -18.60
CA SER A 49 15.46 6.65 -17.95
C SER A 49 13.93 6.82 -18.06
N PRO A 50 13.20 5.94 -18.77
CA PRO A 50 11.74 5.82 -18.63
C PRO A 50 11.31 4.81 -17.56
N VAL A 51 12.24 4.02 -17.02
CA VAL A 51 11.94 2.89 -16.11
C VAL A 51 11.87 3.35 -14.64
N ALA A 52 12.77 4.25 -14.22
CA ALA A 52 12.77 4.78 -12.86
C ALA A 52 11.52 5.65 -12.58
N GLU A 53 11.13 6.50 -13.53
CA GLU A 53 9.96 7.38 -13.39
C GLU A 53 8.63 6.59 -13.33
N GLN A 54 8.52 5.48 -14.06
CA GLN A 54 7.37 4.58 -13.95
C GLN A 54 7.34 3.80 -12.63
N ALA A 55 8.49 3.38 -12.11
CA ALA A 55 8.59 2.68 -10.83
C ALA A 55 8.18 3.60 -9.66
N ASP A 56 8.65 4.84 -9.64
CA ASP A 56 8.31 5.84 -8.62
C ASP A 56 6.81 6.16 -8.62
N SER A 57 6.21 6.32 -9.80
CA SER A 57 4.78 6.57 -9.97
C SER A 57 3.92 5.38 -9.49
N LYS A 58 4.34 4.15 -9.82
CA LYS A 58 3.67 2.92 -9.36
C LYS A 58 3.75 2.76 -7.84
N ASN A 59 4.91 2.98 -7.24
CA ASN A 59 5.11 2.86 -5.80
C ASN A 59 4.30 3.91 -5.03
N ALA A 60 4.21 5.13 -5.55
CA ALA A 60 3.36 6.16 -4.96
C ALA A 60 1.87 5.76 -4.93
N ALA A 61 1.37 5.13 -5.99
CA ALA A 61 -0.02 4.63 -6.04
C ALA A 61 -0.25 3.47 -5.06
N ILE A 62 0.70 2.55 -4.91
CA ILE A 62 0.63 1.46 -3.95
C ILE A 62 0.63 2.01 -2.52
N ASN A 63 1.56 2.91 -2.20
CA ASN A 63 1.66 3.50 -0.86
C ASN A 63 0.40 4.27 -0.50
N LYS A 64 -0.20 5.01 -1.44
CA LYS A 64 -1.48 5.68 -1.21
C LYS A 64 -2.59 4.69 -0.83
N ARG A 65 -2.68 3.53 -1.49
CA ARG A 65 -3.67 2.49 -1.15
C ARG A 65 -3.37 1.85 0.21
N ALA A 66 -2.10 1.58 0.49
CA ALA A 66 -1.65 1.06 1.78
C ALA A 66 -2.03 2.02 2.93
N MET A 67 -1.82 3.32 2.75
CA MET A 67 -2.20 4.36 3.72
C MET A 67 -3.70 4.41 3.99
N VAL A 68 -4.54 4.27 2.95
CA VAL A 68 -6.01 4.23 3.13
C VAL A 68 -6.43 2.99 3.91
N ALA A 69 -5.92 1.82 3.54
CA ALA A 69 -6.23 0.57 4.24
C ALA A 69 -5.72 0.61 5.69
N LEU A 70 -4.51 1.11 5.91
CA LEU A 70 -3.94 1.25 7.24
C LEU A 70 -4.78 2.19 8.12
N ARG A 71 -5.18 3.35 7.58
CA ARG A 71 -6.08 4.28 8.27
C ARG A 71 -7.38 3.59 8.72
N GLN A 72 -8.00 2.79 7.86
CA GLN A 72 -9.24 2.07 8.18
C GLN A 72 -9.06 1.04 9.30
N ASN A 73 -7.90 0.35 9.34
CA ASN A 73 -7.63 -0.65 10.38
C ASN A 73 -7.16 -0.03 11.71
N LEU A 74 -6.66 1.21 11.70
CA LEU A 74 -6.19 1.90 12.90
C LEU A 74 -7.32 2.60 13.66
N ILE A 75 -8.17 3.36 12.96
CA ILE A 75 -9.17 4.22 13.60
C ILE A 75 -10.18 3.35 14.36
N GLY A 76 -10.32 3.61 15.66
CA GLY A 76 -11.24 2.86 16.54
C GLY A 76 -10.70 1.53 17.07
N HIS A 77 -9.53 1.08 16.60
CA HIS A 77 -8.93 -0.19 17.01
C HIS A 77 -7.55 -0.02 17.67
N ALA A 78 -6.74 0.89 17.16
CA ALA A 78 -5.34 1.03 17.52
C ALA A 78 -5.08 2.20 18.47
N THR A 79 -3.96 2.10 19.19
CA THR A 79 -3.45 3.17 20.06
C THR A 79 -2.00 3.49 19.72
N LEU A 80 -1.60 4.74 19.87
CA LEU A 80 -0.23 5.23 19.82
C LEU A 80 0.20 5.64 21.24
N ASP A 81 1.21 4.98 21.81
CA ASP A 81 1.64 5.14 23.20
C ASP A 81 0.48 5.06 24.23
N GLY A 82 -0.52 4.23 23.93
CA GLY A 82 -1.72 4.07 24.77
C GLY A 82 -2.86 5.05 24.47
N GLU A 83 -2.64 6.06 23.63
CA GLU A 83 -3.68 7.01 23.22
C GLU A 83 -4.40 6.53 21.95
N PRO A 84 -5.74 6.59 21.86
CA PRO A 84 -6.47 6.20 20.66
C PRO A 84 -6.01 6.96 19.41
N ILE A 85 -5.75 6.22 18.34
CA ILE A 85 -5.49 6.81 17.03
C ILE A 85 -6.83 7.23 16.42
N ILE A 86 -6.94 8.52 16.09
CA ILE A 86 -8.13 9.13 15.48
C ILE A 86 -7.94 9.40 13.99
N ASP A 87 -6.68 9.50 13.55
CA ASP A 87 -6.38 9.64 12.12
C ASP A 87 -4.98 9.11 11.77
N LEU A 88 -4.80 8.75 10.50
CA LEU A 88 -3.53 8.58 9.81
C LEU A 88 -3.52 9.49 8.58
N VAL A 89 -2.59 10.45 8.56
CA VAL A 89 -2.48 11.47 7.51
C VAL A 89 -1.24 11.20 6.66
N ALA A 90 -1.41 11.05 5.35
CA ALA A 90 -0.27 11.02 4.44
C ALA A 90 0.37 12.41 4.32
N GLN A 91 1.71 12.45 4.41
CA GLN A 91 2.52 13.67 4.28
C GLN A 91 3.42 13.64 3.03
N GLY A 92 3.29 12.59 2.22
CA GLY A 92 4.05 12.31 1.01
C GLY A 92 3.84 10.86 0.61
N SER A 93 4.56 10.38 -0.41
CA SER A 93 4.52 8.97 -0.82
C SER A 93 5.10 8.03 0.24
N CYS A 94 6.06 8.51 1.04
CA CYS A 94 6.80 7.72 2.03
C CYS A 94 6.79 8.35 3.43
N ALA A 95 5.89 9.30 3.69
CA ALA A 95 5.77 9.94 4.98
C ALA A 95 4.31 9.94 5.45
N SER A 96 4.13 9.73 6.76
CA SER A 96 2.81 9.77 7.37
C SER A 96 2.84 10.33 8.78
N ALA A 97 1.67 10.73 9.28
CA ALA A 97 1.49 11.09 10.66
C ALA A 97 0.36 10.31 11.30
N PHE A 98 0.67 9.61 12.39
CA PHE A 98 -0.32 9.07 13.31
C PHE A 98 -0.85 10.21 14.17
N VAL A 99 -2.16 10.37 14.25
CA VAL A 99 -2.83 11.45 14.97
C VAL A 99 -3.66 10.86 16.09
N THR A 100 -3.47 11.40 17.29
CA THR A 100 -4.28 11.15 18.48
C THR A 100 -4.88 12.48 18.94
N THR A 101 -5.67 12.45 20.02
CA THR A 101 -6.17 13.69 20.63
C THR A 101 -5.08 14.51 21.32
N LYS A 102 -3.92 13.92 21.66
CA LYS A 102 -2.86 14.55 22.45
C LYS A 102 -1.59 14.82 21.66
N ALA A 103 -1.32 14.03 20.64
CA ALA A 103 -0.05 14.01 19.93
C ALA A 103 -0.21 13.67 18.45
N ARG A 104 0.79 14.10 17.69
CA ARG A 104 1.02 13.70 16.30
C ARG A 104 2.41 13.09 16.22
N ALA A 105 2.53 11.89 15.66
CA ALA A 105 3.81 11.23 15.46
C ALA A 105 4.09 11.05 13.97
N ASN A 106 5.14 11.71 13.48
CA ASN A 106 5.52 11.69 12.07
C ASN A 106 6.49 10.54 11.80
N VAL A 107 6.21 9.75 10.77
CA VAL A 107 6.93 8.55 10.37
C VAL A 107 7.46 8.74 8.96
N ASP A 108 8.76 8.52 8.81
CA ASP A 108 9.43 8.38 7.53
C ASP A 108 9.61 6.89 7.24
N TRP A 109 8.78 6.35 6.34
CA TRP A 109 8.73 4.93 6.04
C TRP A 109 10.01 4.41 5.39
N SER A 110 10.82 5.28 4.78
CA SER A 110 12.14 4.89 4.23
C SER A 110 13.16 4.50 5.31
N LYS A 111 12.90 4.91 6.57
CA LYS A 111 13.76 4.65 7.73
C LYS A 111 13.18 3.61 8.68
N VAL A 112 11.98 3.13 8.40
CA VAL A 112 11.35 2.09 9.21
C VAL A 112 12.00 0.76 8.85
N GLY A 113 12.74 0.19 9.80
CA GLY A 113 13.33 -1.14 9.66
C GLY A 113 12.29 -2.25 9.79
N ASN A 114 12.77 -3.48 9.97
CA ASN A 114 11.91 -4.66 10.10
C ASN A 114 10.90 -4.49 11.26
N LEU A 115 9.62 -4.69 10.95
CA LEU A 115 8.53 -4.58 11.90
C LEU A 115 8.25 -5.97 12.50
N ALA A 116 8.54 -6.13 13.78
CA ALA A 116 8.29 -7.36 14.52
C ALA A 116 7.36 -7.06 15.71
N PRO A 117 6.03 -7.20 15.55
CA PRO A 117 5.09 -7.01 16.65
C PRO A 117 5.30 -8.06 17.76
N GLU A 118 5.14 -7.62 19.00
CA GLU A 118 5.07 -8.49 20.17
C GLU A 118 3.63 -8.52 20.71
N THR A 119 3.10 -9.72 20.97
CA THR A 119 1.78 -9.85 21.60
C THR A 119 1.86 -9.67 23.11
N ILE A 120 1.24 -8.62 23.64
CA ILE A 120 1.19 -8.28 25.06
C ILE A 120 -0.27 -8.03 25.46
N GLY A 121 -0.80 -8.85 26.37
CA GLY A 121 -2.15 -8.64 26.90
C GLY A 121 -3.26 -8.67 25.84
N GLY A 122 -3.13 -9.52 24.82
CA GLY A 122 -4.10 -9.64 23.72
C GLY A 122 -4.03 -8.50 22.69
N ARG A 123 -2.93 -7.74 22.70
CA ARG A 123 -2.64 -6.72 21.70
C ARG A 123 -1.28 -6.97 21.08
N ASP A 124 -1.18 -6.77 19.78
CA ASP A 124 0.08 -6.79 19.06
C ASP A 124 0.66 -5.38 19.09
N VAL A 125 1.87 -5.26 19.63
CA VAL A 125 2.56 -4.01 19.86
C VAL A 125 3.76 -3.93 18.94
N THR A 126 3.72 -2.98 18.02
CA THR A 126 4.81 -2.67 17.10
C THR A 126 5.51 -1.40 17.55
N ILE A 127 6.83 -1.45 17.69
CA ILE A 127 7.66 -0.26 17.91
C ILE A 127 8.02 0.33 16.55
N ILE A 128 7.64 1.59 16.32
CA ILE A 128 7.96 2.32 15.09
C ILE A 128 8.87 3.51 15.39
N GLY A 129 9.86 3.74 14.53
CA GLY A 129 10.68 4.94 14.57
C GLY A 129 9.90 6.15 14.07
N THR A 130 9.88 7.23 14.84
CA THR A 130 9.24 8.50 14.44
C THR A 130 10.26 9.63 14.56
N VAL A 131 9.95 10.81 14.00
CA VAL A 131 10.81 12.01 14.10
C VAL A 131 11.11 12.38 15.55
N ASP A 132 10.15 12.16 16.45
CA ASP A 132 10.24 12.51 17.87
C ASP A 132 10.70 11.32 18.75
N GLY A 133 11.24 10.25 18.13
CA GLY A 133 11.69 9.03 18.80
C GLY A 133 10.76 7.83 18.58
N ALA A 134 11.10 6.70 19.19
CA ALA A 134 10.33 5.47 19.03
C ALA A 134 8.94 5.58 19.68
N LYS A 135 7.93 5.05 19.02
CA LYS A 135 6.52 5.03 19.46
C LYS A 135 5.96 3.63 19.43
N LYS A 136 5.03 3.33 20.35
CA LYS A 136 4.34 2.04 20.42
C LYS A 136 3.00 2.15 19.71
N VAL A 137 2.81 1.40 18.64
CA VAL A 137 1.49 1.20 18.03
C VAL A 137 0.96 -0.13 18.53
N ALA A 138 -0.16 -0.11 19.25
CA ALA A 138 -0.79 -1.33 19.77
C ALA A 138 -2.16 -1.53 19.14
N VAL A 139 -2.43 -2.75 18.66
CA VAL A 139 -3.65 -3.16 17.95
C VAL A 139 -4.19 -4.44 18.59
N PRO A 140 -5.52 -4.70 18.64
CA PRO A 140 -6.02 -6.01 19.08
C PRO A 140 -5.41 -7.12 18.22
N SER A 141 -4.92 -8.18 18.86
CA SER A 141 -4.33 -9.32 18.13
C SER A 141 -5.36 -9.99 17.20
N GLY A 142 -4.87 -10.63 16.14
CA GLY A 142 -5.67 -11.28 15.11
C GLY A 142 -5.74 -10.47 13.82
N ASP A 143 -6.80 -10.67 13.01
CA ASP A 143 -6.89 -10.16 11.64
C ASP A 143 -6.59 -8.67 11.45
N ILE A 144 -6.95 -7.82 12.44
CA ILE A 144 -6.68 -6.38 12.37
C ILE A 144 -5.18 -6.11 12.53
N ALA A 145 -4.53 -6.77 13.49
CA ALA A 145 -3.08 -6.64 13.69
C ALA A 145 -2.29 -7.15 12.48
N ASP A 146 -2.73 -8.24 11.85
CA ASP A 146 -2.11 -8.76 10.62
C ASP A 146 -2.20 -7.74 9.47
N ARG A 147 -3.37 -7.12 9.28
CA ARG A 147 -3.57 -6.08 8.25
C ARG A 147 -2.77 -4.82 8.53
N VAL A 148 -2.69 -4.40 9.79
CA VAL A 148 -1.89 -3.24 10.21
C VAL A 148 -0.41 -3.53 9.96
N THR A 149 0.10 -4.68 10.38
CA THR A 149 1.50 -5.08 10.20
C THR A 149 1.84 -5.19 8.71
N MET A 150 0.97 -5.81 7.91
CA MET A 150 1.14 -5.89 6.45
C MET A 150 1.15 -4.50 5.80
N GLY A 151 0.24 -3.60 6.18
CA GLY A 151 0.17 -2.25 5.63
C GLY A 151 1.41 -1.42 5.97
N MET A 152 1.89 -1.49 7.22
CA MET A 152 3.12 -0.82 7.63
C MET A 152 4.35 -1.44 6.97
N GLY A 153 4.41 -2.76 6.84
CA GLY A 153 5.49 -3.48 6.17
C GLY A 153 5.60 -3.11 4.70
N LEU A 154 4.48 -3.06 3.98
CA LEU A 154 4.43 -2.66 2.58
C LEU A 154 4.94 -1.22 2.37
N LEU A 155 4.60 -0.31 3.29
CA LEU A 155 5.11 1.07 3.24
C LEU A 155 6.61 1.11 3.50
N ALA A 156 7.10 0.37 4.49
CA ALA A 156 8.52 0.30 4.80
C ALA A 156 9.33 -0.29 3.64
N GLU A 157 8.86 -1.38 3.03
CA GLU A 157 9.52 -2.05 1.91
C GLU A 157 9.60 -1.17 0.67
N ASN A 158 8.45 -0.61 0.23
CA ASN A 158 8.40 0.22 -0.98
C ASN A 158 9.18 1.53 -0.84
N CYS A 159 9.31 2.04 0.38
CA CYS A 159 10.04 3.28 0.64
C CYS A 159 11.53 3.03 0.92
N GLY A 160 11.89 1.92 1.56
CA GLY A 160 13.27 1.51 1.79
C GLY A 160 14.00 1.11 0.50
N ALA A 161 13.31 0.43 -0.42
CA ALA A 161 13.88 -0.03 -1.69
C ALA A 161 14.39 1.10 -2.61
N THR A 162 14.01 2.35 -2.38
CA THR A 162 14.49 3.51 -3.17
C THR A 162 15.88 4.02 -2.77
N LEU A 163 16.41 3.59 -1.61
CA LEU A 163 17.75 4.02 -1.13
C LEU A 163 18.89 3.19 -1.72
N ASP A 164 18.64 1.96 -2.14
CA ASP A 164 19.66 1.06 -2.72
C ASP A 164 19.92 1.32 -4.22
N ALA A 165 19.20 2.26 -4.84
CA ALA A 165 19.29 2.58 -6.26
C ALA A 165 20.05 3.90 -6.56
N ARG A 166 20.80 4.46 -5.60
CA ARG A 166 21.55 5.72 -5.75
C ARG A 166 23.02 5.58 -5.42
#